data_AF-A0A533YQ95-F1
#
_entry.id   AF-A0A533YQ95-F1
#
_cell.length_a   1.000
_cell.length_b   1.000
_cell.length_c   1.000
_cell.angle_alpha   90.00
_cell.angle_beta   90.00
_cell.angle_gamma   90.00
#
_symmetry.space_group_name_H-M   'P 1'
#
loop_
_entity.id
_entity.type
_entity.pdbx_description
1 polymer ?
#
loop_
_entity_poly.entity_id
_entity_poly.type
_entity_poly.pdbx_seq_one_letter_code
_entity_poly.pdbx_strand_id
1 'polypeptide(L)'
;MQNSSAKSSGALILSAGWSPCAYDIARSLGMTGIMSHIASSQPSDIGFHSRYCAGRWVLPFFKPENYGEIIMRLQKLSSGWGEKPVLFYASDPELWFVWRYRHQLEPFYRFLLPPDDLLEKLFNKVLFAKFAREHDLPIPRTVTLRRLEDFLELEGSITFPCIVKPAYSQDWIWDTPEQAARFGSYKNALRRFETRAQLLDFCGALPEREAGVVIQEYIDGRDESIDSFHGYFDIHSRCLGYFLGRKIRTYPPHTGGSAYVRTIHNTSLARLSVEYLRRIGFQGIVKIDYKWDVRTKAFNILEINPRFNLWELLGAYARVNLASAAYHDQRGESVDCGQSYTDDARLLHVKQDLRAYWTGYRHTGEWTFNSYLRSFAAKIHFRVFDPTDPLPFMVSALGFLLRRRQRAPATRQKQGPPEAHKTPIGSAMTEYRVSIVLISKGKRDRSR
;
A
#
# COMPACT_ATOMS: atom_id res chain seq x y z
N MET A 1 -42.88 12.65 -16.50
CA MET A 1 -41.81 13.38 -17.20
C MET A 1 -40.49 12.69 -16.87
N GLN A 2 -39.98 11.91 -17.82
CA GLN A 2 -38.67 11.27 -17.74
C GLN A 2 -37.61 12.36 -17.82
N ASN A 3 -36.99 12.70 -16.69
CA ASN A 3 -35.75 13.47 -16.72
C ASN A 3 -34.69 12.56 -17.34
N SER A 4 -34.18 12.99 -18.49
CA SER A 4 -32.99 12.45 -19.12
C SER A 4 -31.84 12.50 -18.12
N SER A 5 -31.62 11.42 -17.36
CA SER A 5 -30.39 11.26 -16.62
C SER A 5 -29.29 11.10 -17.65
N ALA A 6 -28.43 12.12 -17.75
CA ALA A 6 -27.11 11.90 -18.31
C ALA A 6 -26.58 10.61 -17.68
N LYS A 7 -26.32 9.59 -18.52
CA LYS A 7 -25.80 8.29 -18.07
C LYS A 7 -24.58 8.60 -17.21
N SER A 8 -24.73 8.50 -15.88
CA SER A 8 -23.65 8.91 -14.98
C SER A 8 -22.50 7.94 -15.17
N SER A 9 -21.43 8.36 -15.84
CA SER A 9 -20.26 7.49 -15.93
C SER A 9 -19.71 7.26 -14.52
N GLY A 10 -19.45 6.00 -14.19
CA GLY A 10 -19.31 5.56 -12.80
C GLY A 10 -17.88 5.61 -12.27
N ALA A 11 -17.75 5.52 -10.94
CA ALA A 11 -16.52 5.17 -10.25
C ALA A 11 -16.72 3.83 -9.54
N LEU A 12 -15.78 2.90 -9.68
CA LEU A 12 -15.75 1.62 -8.97
C LEU A 12 -14.46 1.51 -8.15
N ILE A 13 -14.61 1.24 -6.84
CA ILE A 13 -13.48 1.10 -5.92
C ILE A 13 -13.35 -0.38 -5.53
N LEU A 14 -12.20 -0.98 -5.80
CA LEU A 14 -11.85 -2.33 -5.34
C LEU A 14 -11.27 -2.29 -3.92
N SER A 15 -11.72 -3.23 -3.09
CA SER A 15 -11.25 -3.40 -1.71
C SER A 15 -11.04 -4.86 -1.39
N ALA A 16 -9.83 -5.25 -1.00
CA ALA A 16 -9.54 -6.55 -0.42
C ALA A 16 -9.90 -6.60 1.08
N GLY A 17 -10.39 -5.49 1.67
CA GLY A 17 -10.96 -5.46 3.02
C GLY A 17 -9.97 -5.27 4.17
N TRP A 18 -8.67 -5.09 3.88
CA TRP A 18 -7.63 -5.00 4.91
C TRP A 18 -7.54 -3.64 5.62
N SER A 19 -8.07 -2.59 5.02
CA SER A 19 -8.00 -1.23 5.55
C SER A 19 -9.18 -0.36 5.10
N PRO A 20 -9.42 0.78 5.76
CA PRO A 20 -10.47 1.73 5.36
C PRO A 20 -10.25 2.44 4.01
N CYS A 21 -9.25 2.06 3.20
CA CYS A 21 -8.89 2.81 2.00
C CYS A 21 -10.04 2.97 0.98
N ALA A 22 -10.94 2.00 0.86
CA ALA A 22 -12.10 2.16 -0.01
C ALA A 22 -13.03 3.29 0.45
N TYR A 23 -13.22 3.44 1.76
CA TYR A 23 -13.91 4.58 2.33
C TYR A 23 -13.13 5.89 2.12
N ASP A 24 -11.80 5.87 2.30
CA ASP A 24 -10.96 7.05 2.08
C ASP A 24 -11.10 7.58 0.63
N ILE A 25 -11.10 6.69 -0.37
CA ILE A 25 -11.29 7.04 -1.79
C ILE A 25 -12.72 7.51 -2.05
N ALA A 26 -13.74 6.77 -1.59
CA ALA A 26 -15.14 7.14 -1.78
C ALA A 26 -15.46 8.52 -1.20
N ARG A 27 -14.94 8.81 0.00
CA ARG A 27 -15.08 10.11 0.66
C ARG A 27 -14.35 11.21 -0.09
N SER A 28 -13.14 10.94 -0.59
CA SER A 28 -12.38 11.90 -1.40
C SER A 28 -13.15 12.26 -2.68
N LEU A 29 -13.64 11.26 -3.44
CA LEU A 29 -14.47 11.48 -4.63
C LEU A 29 -15.78 12.20 -4.31
N GLY A 30 -16.40 11.84 -3.19
CA GLY A 30 -17.64 12.43 -2.69
C GLY A 30 -17.56 13.91 -2.37
N MET A 31 -16.41 14.40 -1.88
CA MET A 31 -16.17 15.83 -1.64
C MET A 31 -16.26 16.68 -2.93
N THR A 32 -16.07 16.06 -4.10
CA THR A 32 -16.19 16.68 -5.42
C THR A 32 -17.47 16.26 -6.16
N GLY A 33 -18.43 15.64 -5.46
CA GLY A 33 -19.73 15.24 -6.02
C GLY A 33 -19.71 13.93 -6.82
N ILE A 34 -18.61 13.17 -6.81
CA ILE A 34 -18.51 11.89 -7.53
C ILE A 34 -18.92 10.75 -6.59
N MET A 35 -20.04 10.12 -6.91
CA MET A 35 -20.54 8.94 -6.18
C MET A 35 -19.85 7.67 -6.66
N SER A 36 -19.58 6.74 -5.75
CA SER A 36 -18.78 5.54 -6.04
C SER A 36 -19.54 4.25 -5.75
N HIS A 37 -19.34 3.24 -6.58
CA HIS A 37 -19.63 1.86 -6.23
C HIS A 37 -18.41 1.27 -5.52
N ILE A 38 -18.63 0.43 -4.51
CA ILE A 38 -17.58 -0.26 -3.78
C ILE A 38 -17.75 -1.75 -4.00
N ALA A 39 -16.69 -2.41 -4.45
CA ALA A 39 -16.61 -3.87 -4.55
C ALA A 39 -15.56 -4.38 -3.55
N SER A 40 -16.03 -4.98 -2.46
CA SER A 40 -15.19 -5.39 -1.33
C SER A 40 -15.25 -6.88 -1.06
N SER A 41 -14.11 -7.47 -0.74
CA SER A 41 -14.04 -8.83 -0.19
C SER A 41 -14.51 -8.92 1.27
N GLN A 42 -14.68 -7.78 1.95
CA GLN A 42 -15.16 -7.73 3.32
C GLN A 42 -16.64 -7.33 3.35
N PRO A 43 -17.57 -8.23 3.70
CA PRO A 43 -19.00 -7.89 3.79
C PRO A 43 -19.32 -6.78 4.79
N SER A 44 -18.42 -6.55 5.75
CA SER A 44 -18.50 -5.50 6.78
C SER A 44 -17.61 -4.29 6.48
N ASP A 45 -17.22 -4.09 5.21
CA ASP A 45 -16.47 -2.90 4.78
C ASP A 45 -17.25 -1.64 5.15
N ILE A 46 -16.62 -0.76 5.92
CA ILE A 46 -17.27 0.45 6.42
C ILE A 46 -17.65 1.40 5.27
N GLY A 47 -16.96 1.30 4.12
CA GLY A 47 -17.25 2.09 2.94
C GLY A 47 -18.65 1.83 2.40
N PHE A 48 -19.20 0.62 2.56
CA PHE A 48 -20.58 0.32 2.15
C PHE A 48 -21.61 1.22 2.85
N HIS A 49 -21.32 1.66 4.07
CA HIS A 49 -22.25 2.47 4.85
C HIS A 49 -22.08 3.97 4.62
N SER A 50 -21.10 4.38 3.81
CA SER A 50 -20.88 5.78 3.48
C SER A 50 -22.02 6.33 2.63
N ARG A 51 -22.40 7.59 2.88
CA ARG A 51 -23.30 8.34 2.00
C ARG A 51 -22.79 8.48 0.57
N TYR A 52 -21.47 8.35 0.36
CA TYR A 52 -20.83 8.45 -0.97
C TYR A 52 -20.80 7.11 -1.72
N CYS A 53 -21.31 6.03 -1.09
CA CYS A 53 -21.44 4.72 -1.70
C CYS A 53 -22.80 4.56 -2.41
N ALA A 54 -22.80 4.63 -3.75
CA ALA A 54 -23.99 4.43 -4.58
C ALA A 54 -24.33 2.95 -4.81
N GLY A 55 -23.36 2.05 -4.72
CA GLY A 55 -23.56 0.61 -4.95
C GLY A 55 -22.60 -0.25 -4.16
N ARG A 56 -23.07 -1.39 -3.65
CA ARG A 56 -22.33 -2.29 -2.76
C ARG A 56 -22.22 -3.67 -3.40
N TRP A 57 -21.00 -4.19 -3.51
CA TRP A 57 -20.74 -5.46 -4.16
C TRP A 57 -19.79 -6.29 -3.30
N VAL A 58 -20.23 -7.48 -2.90
CA VAL A 58 -19.36 -8.42 -2.18
C VAL A 58 -18.62 -9.28 -3.19
N LEU A 59 -17.29 -9.26 -3.13
CA LEU A 59 -16.41 -10.09 -3.94
C LEU A 59 -15.85 -11.24 -3.10
N PRO A 60 -15.41 -12.34 -3.73
CA PRO A 60 -14.48 -13.27 -3.11
C PRO A 60 -13.20 -12.55 -2.63
N PHE A 61 -12.44 -13.18 -1.73
CA PHE A 61 -11.11 -12.68 -1.35
C PHE A 61 -10.15 -12.73 -2.55
N PHE A 62 -9.29 -11.71 -2.67
CA PHE A 62 -8.25 -11.60 -3.71
C PHE A 62 -7.16 -12.65 -3.53
N LYS A 63 -7.49 -13.89 -3.90
CA LYS A 63 -6.58 -15.03 -3.92
C LYS A 63 -6.60 -15.69 -5.30
N PRO A 64 -5.51 -16.35 -5.74
CA PRO A 64 -5.41 -16.97 -7.05
C PRO A 64 -6.60 -17.83 -7.45
N GLU A 65 -7.10 -18.66 -6.53
CA GLU A 65 -8.25 -19.54 -6.74
C GLU A 65 -9.56 -18.80 -7.06
N ASN A 66 -9.68 -17.53 -6.65
CA ASN A 66 -10.89 -16.73 -6.81
C ASN A 66 -10.82 -15.73 -7.96
N TYR A 67 -9.65 -15.52 -8.57
CA TYR A 67 -9.46 -14.44 -9.54
C TYR A 67 -10.38 -14.54 -10.76
N GLY A 68 -10.61 -15.75 -11.27
CA GLY A 68 -11.57 -15.96 -12.37
C GLY A 68 -12.99 -15.52 -12.03
N GLU A 69 -13.46 -15.84 -10.82
CA GLU A 69 -14.77 -15.41 -10.34
C GLU A 69 -14.84 -13.88 -10.14
N ILE A 70 -13.79 -13.28 -9.57
CA ILE A 70 -13.72 -11.82 -9.39
C ILE A 70 -13.82 -11.12 -10.75
N ILE A 71 -13.07 -11.56 -11.77
CA ILE A 71 -13.12 -10.99 -13.12
C ILE A 71 -14.53 -11.10 -13.70
N MET A 72 -15.15 -12.29 -13.65
CA MET A 72 -16.51 -12.49 -14.14
C MET A 72 -17.51 -11.55 -13.45
N ARG A 73 -17.42 -11.39 -12.13
CA ARG A 73 -18.28 -10.46 -11.36
C ARG A 73 -18.04 -9.01 -11.77
N LEU A 74 -16.78 -8.60 -11.98
CA LEU A 74 -16.44 -7.26 -12.44
C LEU A 74 -16.91 -6.99 -13.87
N GLN A 75 -16.79 -7.95 -14.78
CA GLN A 75 -17.31 -7.82 -16.15
C GLN A 75 -18.83 -7.66 -16.14
N LYS A 76 -19.56 -8.50 -15.39
CA LYS A 76 -21.01 -8.39 -15.24
C LYS A 76 -21.43 -7.04 -14.62
N LEU A 77 -20.68 -6.57 -13.64
CA LEU A 77 -20.92 -5.29 -12.99
C LEU A 77 -20.78 -4.11 -13.97
N SER A 78 -19.75 -4.16 -14.83
CA SER A 78 -19.50 -3.10 -15.82
C SER A 78 -20.66 -2.87 -16.78
N SER A 79 -21.44 -3.91 -17.10
CA SER A 79 -22.61 -3.84 -17.98
C SER A 79 -23.74 -2.96 -17.42
N GLY A 80 -23.71 -2.62 -16.13
CA GLY A 80 -24.66 -1.71 -15.51
C GLY A 80 -24.44 -0.24 -15.84
N TRP A 81 -23.30 0.14 -16.41
CA TRP A 81 -23.01 1.53 -16.79
C TRP A 81 -23.12 1.75 -18.29
N GLY A 82 -23.50 2.97 -18.67
CA GLY A 82 -23.56 3.40 -20.06
C GLY A 82 -22.19 3.65 -20.71
N GLU A 83 -21.15 3.78 -19.89
CA GLU A 83 -19.75 4.02 -20.29
C GLU A 83 -18.83 3.28 -19.31
N LYS A 84 -17.58 3.03 -19.71
CA LYS A 84 -16.57 2.39 -18.83
C LYS A 84 -16.36 3.24 -17.56
N PRO A 85 -16.68 2.73 -16.36
CA PRO A 85 -16.40 3.44 -15.13
C PRO A 85 -14.89 3.49 -14.83
N VAL A 86 -14.48 4.50 -14.06
CA VAL A 86 -13.10 4.61 -13.56
C VAL A 86 -12.90 3.64 -12.40
N LEU A 87 -11.84 2.84 -12.47
CA LEU A 87 -11.50 1.81 -11.50
C LEU A 87 -10.39 2.28 -10.56
N PHE A 88 -10.66 2.19 -9.25
CA PHE A 88 -9.75 2.56 -8.18
C PHE A 88 -9.28 1.33 -7.39
N TYR A 89 -8.01 1.33 -7.00
CA TYR A 89 -7.34 0.22 -6.30
C TYR A 89 -6.36 0.76 -5.25
N ALA A 90 -6.37 0.22 -4.02
CA ALA A 90 -5.74 0.91 -2.89
C ALA A 90 -4.66 0.14 -2.12
N SER A 91 -4.59 -1.18 -2.21
CA SER A 91 -3.50 -1.95 -1.61
C SER A 91 -2.83 -2.90 -2.60
N ASP A 92 -1.72 -3.51 -2.17
CA ASP A 92 -0.91 -4.35 -3.04
C ASP A 92 -1.71 -5.53 -3.64
N PRO A 93 -2.64 -6.19 -2.94
CA PRO A 93 -3.48 -7.23 -3.55
C PRO A 93 -4.35 -6.73 -4.71
N GLU A 94 -4.98 -5.56 -4.58
CA GLU A 94 -5.82 -4.99 -5.64
C GLU A 94 -4.95 -4.51 -6.81
N LEU A 95 -3.83 -3.83 -6.53
CA LEU A 95 -2.89 -3.40 -7.57
C LEU A 95 -2.34 -4.61 -8.34
N TRP A 96 -1.91 -5.65 -7.64
CA TRP A 96 -1.44 -6.89 -8.26
C TRP A 96 -2.50 -7.52 -9.15
N PHE A 97 -3.75 -7.61 -8.65
CA PHE A 97 -4.86 -8.15 -9.43
C PHE A 97 -5.15 -7.31 -10.68
N VAL A 98 -5.25 -5.98 -10.55
CA VAL A 98 -5.53 -5.09 -11.69
C VAL A 98 -4.40 -5.14 -12.70
N TRP A 99 -3.14 -5.20 -12.26
CA TRP A 99 -1.99 -5.36 -13.14
C TRP A 99 -2.00 -6.72 -13.86
N ARG A 100 -2.15 -7.82 -13.11
CA ARG A 100 -2.17 -9.19 -13.66
C ARG A 100 -3.24 -9.40 -14.71
N TYR A 101 -4.41 -8.76 -14.54
CA TYR A 101 -5.57 -8.89 -15.42
C TYR A 101 -5.87 -7.64 -16.22
N ARG A 102 -4.87 -6.76 -16.40
CA ARG A 102 -4.98 -5.48 -17.10
C ARG A 102 -5.75 -5.60 -18.42
N HIS A 103 -5.31 -6.45 -19.33
CA HIS A 103 -5.93 -6.63 -20.65
C HIS A 103 -7.37 -7.16 -20.60
N GLN A 104 -7.75 -7.89 -19.55
CA GLN A 104 -9.12 -8.38 -19.38
C GLN A 104 -10.05 -7.32 -18.77
N LEU A 105 -9.50 -6.33 -18.06
CA LEU A 105 -10.25 -5.26 -17.40
C LEU A 105 -10.36 -3.99 -18.26
N GLU A 106 -9.35 -3.66 -19.07
CA GLU A 106 -9.32 -2.49 -19.97
C GLU A 106 -10.55 -2.36 -20.90
N PRO A 107 -11.16 -3.44 -21.41
CA PRO A 107 -12.39 -3.34 -22.20
C PRO A 107 -13.60 -2.84 -21.40
N PHE A 108 -13.58 -2.97 -20.07
CA PHE A 108 -14.74 -2.72 -19.20
C PHE A 108 -14.55 -1.52 -18.28
N TYR A 109 -13.31 -1.17 -17.97
CA TYR A 109 -12.94 -0.15 -16.98
C TYR A 109 -11.89 0.81 -17.53
N ARG A 110 -11.87 2.03 -16.98
CA ARG A 110 -10.77 2.99 -17.16
C ARG A 110 -9.89 2.93 -15.92
N PHE A 111 -8.60 2.67 -16.11
CA PHE A 111 -7.58 2.77 -15.07
C PHE A 111 -6.26 3.10 -15.75
N LEU A 112 -5.40 3.83 -15.05
CA LEU A 112 -4.04 4.10 -15.49
C LEU A 112 -3.06 3.42 -14.54
N LEU A 113 -2.15 2.65 -15.10
CA LEU A 113 -1.06 1.96 -14.43
C LEU A 113 0.26 2.34 -15.11
N PRO A 114 1.38 2.31 -14.39
CA PRO A 114 2.69 2.39 -15.03
C PRO A 114 2.88 1.27 -16.08
N PRO A 115 3.82 1.42 -17.02
CA PRO A 115 4.18 0.35 -17.95
C PRO A 115 4.55 -0.95 -17.21
N ASP A 116 4.27 -2.11 -17.81
CA ASP A 116 4.39 -3.41 -17.13
C ASP A 116 5.81 -3.69 -16.62
N ASP A 117 6.84 -3.36 -17.42
CA ASP A 117 8.25 -3.48 -17.04
C ASP A 117 8.62 -2.58 -15.85
N LEU A 118 8.01 -1.38 -15.76
CA LEU A 118 8.21 -0.51 -14.60
C LEU A 118 7.50 -1.08 -13.37
N LEU A 119 6.25 -1.54 -13.51
CA LEU A 119 5.51 -2.16 -12.41
C LEU A 119 6.25 -3.36 -11.82
N GLU A 120 6.77 -4.25 -12.66
CA GLU A 120 7.56 -5.41 -12.22
C GLU A 120 8.76 -4.99 -11.35
N LYS A 121 9.49 -3.97 -11.81
CA LYS A 121 10.63 -3.42 -11.07
C LYS A 121 10.21 -2.77 -9.76
N LEU A 122 9.09 -2.06 -9.72
CA LEU A 122 8.60 -1.42 -8.48
C LEU A 122 8.07 -2.44 -7.45
N PHE A 123 7.51 -3.56 -7.90
CA PHE A 123 6.99 -4.61 -7.03
C PHE A 123 8.07 -5.50 -6.43
N ASN A 124 9.17 -5.70 -7.16
CA ASN A 124 10.27 -6.57 -6.75
C ASN A 124 11.43 -5.74 -6.22
N LYS A 125 11.73 -5.81 -4.92
CA LYS A 125 12.79 -5.01 -4.27
C LYS A 125 14.19 -5.28 -4.81
N VAL A 126 14.45 -6.50 -5.31
CA VAL A 126 15.73 -6.83 -5.95
C VAL A 126 15.86 -6.11 -7.28
N LEU A 127 14.81 -6.15 -8.11
CA LEU A 127 14.78 -5.44 -9.39
C LEU A 127 14.79 -3.92 -9.17
N PHE A 128 14.04 -3.43 -8.17
CA PHE A 128 14.02 -2.01 -7.79
C PHE A 128 15.41 -1.50 -7.41
N ALA A 129 16.20 -2.26 -6.64
CA ALA A 129 17.53 -1.82 -6.22
C ALA A 129 18.49 -1.62 -7.40
N LYS A 130 18.42 -2.51 -8.40
CA LYS A 130 19.17 -2.38 -9.65
C LYS A 130 18.65 -1.20 -10.48
N PHE A 131 17.34 -1.14 -10.69
CA PHE A 131 16.67 -0.09 -11.44
C PHE A 131 16.95 1.31 -10.86
N ALA A 132 16.89 1.46 -9.54
CA ALA A 132 17.18 2.71 -8.86
C ALA A 132 18.60 3.21 -9.16
N ARG A 133 19.58 2.31 -9.21
CA ARG A 133 20.97 2.64 -9.56
C ARG A 133 21.10 3.07 -11.02
N GLU A 134 20.42 2.38 -11.93
CA GLU A 134 20.46 2.67 -13.37
C GLU A 134 19.81 4.02 -13.73
N HIS A 135 18.92 4.53 -12.87
CA HIS A 135 18.17 5.77 -13.08
C HIS A 135 18.53 6.90 -12.11
N ASP A 136 19.61 6.74 -11.33
CA ASP A 136 20.08 7.69 -10.30
C ASP A 136 18.98 8.08 -9.29
N LEU A 137 18.19 7.09 -8.87
CA LEU A 137 17.22 7.24 -7.78
C LEU A 137 17.95 7.06 -6.44
N PRO A 138 17.88 8.03 -5.51
CA PRO A 138 18.59 7.94 -4.24
C PRO A 138 17.89 6.89 -3.37
N ILE A 139 18.53 5.74 -3.15
CA ILE A 139 18.05 4.70 -2.23
C ILE A 139 19.14 4.41 -1.19
N PRO A 140 18.80 3.89 0.01
CA PRO A 140 19.81 3.46 0.96
C PRO A 140 20.70 2.38 0.32
N ARG A 141 21.96 2.27 0.75
CA ARG A 141 22.87 1.27 0.17
C ARG A 141 22.25 -0.12 0.27
N THR A 142 22.09 -0.77 -0.87
CA THR A 142 21.34 -2.03 -0.98
C THR A 142 22.15 -3.06 -1.75
N VAL A 143 22.26 -4.25 -1.20
CA VAL A 143 22.82 -5.43 -1.85
C VAL A 143 21.77 -6.54 -1.92
N THR A 144 21.88 -7.41 -2.92
CA THR A 144 20.99 -8.55 -3.10
C THR A 144 21.69 -9.82 -2.68
N LEU A 145 21.02 -10.64 -1.88
CA LEU A 145 21.48 -11.98 -1.50
C LEU A 145 20.48 -12.99 -2.06
N ARG A 146 20.96 -13.92 -2.90
CA ARG A 146 20.15 -15.03 -3.43
C ARG A 146 20.41 -16.32 -2.69
N ARG A 147 21.68 -16.64 -2.47
CA ARG A 147 22.11 -17.82 -1.71
C ARG A 147 23.06 -17.41 -0.60
N LEU A 148 23.15 -18.23 0.44
CA LEU A 148 23.95 -17.90 1.62
C LEU A 148 25.46 -17.89 1.30
N GLU A 149 25.90 -18.71 0.36
CA GLU A 149 27.30 -18.82 -0.06
C GLU A 149 27.83 -17.49 -0.62
N ASP A 150 26.95 -16.73 -1.27
CA ASP A 150 27.28 -15.43 -1.88
C ASP A 150 27.51 -14.35 -0.81
N PHE A 151 27.20 -14.61 0.47
CA PHE A 151 27.31 -13.63 1.56
C PHE A 151 28.75 -13.15 1.77
N LEU A 152 29.75 -14.03 1.65
CA LEU A 152 31.16 -13.68 1.86
C LEU A 152 31.64 -12.64 0.82
N GLU A 153 31.17 -12.74 -0.41
CA GLU A 153 31.51 -11.80 -1.48
C GLU A 153 30.85 -10.43 -1.28
N LEU A 154 29.68 -10.41 -0.65
CA LEU A 154 28.90 -9.19 -0.39
C LEU A 154 29.36 -8.45 0.87
N GLU A 155 30.19 -9.07 1.71
CA GLU A 155 30.55 -8.57 3.04
C GLU A 155 31.08 -7.12 3.00
N GLY A 156 32.05 -6.83 2.14
CA GLY A 156 32.64 -5.48 2.03
C GLY A 156 31.67 -4.41 1.50
N SER A 157 30.48 -4.83 1.04
CA SER A 157 29.46 -3.96 0.49
C SER A 157 28.27 -3.70 1.42
N ILE A 158 28.20 -4.36 2.58
CA ILE A 158 27.12 -4.20 3.55
C ILE A 158 27.48 -3.09 4.54
N THR A 159 26.55 -2.17 4.76
CA THR A 159 26.67 -1.11 5.77
C THR A 159 25.73 -1.41 6.94
N PHE A 160 26.28 -1.41 8.15
CA PHE A 160 25.53 -1.60 9.40
C PHE A 160 25.21 -0.23 10.06
N PRO A 161 24.05 -0.10 10.75
CA PRO A 161 22.99 -1.10 10.87
C PRO A 161 22.29 -1.38 9.53
N CYS A 162 21.75 -2.59 9.36
CA CYS A 162 21.02 -2.97 8.14
C CYS A 162 19.71 -3.70 8.46
N ILE A 163 18.87 -3.86 7.44
CA ILE A 163 17.63 -4.65 7.47
C ILE A 163 17.58 -5.61 6.29
N VAL A 164 16.90 -6.73 6.49
CA VAL A 164 16.61 -7.70 5.42
C VAL A 164 15.16 -7.57 5.00
N LYS A 165 14.91 -7.46 3.70
CA LYS A 165 13.56 -7.47 3.11
C LYS A 165 13.49 -8.56 2.03
N PRO A 166 12.40 -9.32 1.92
CA PRO A 166 12.20 -10.20 0.78
C PRO A 166 11.96 -9.39 -0.50
N ALA A 167 12.19 -10.04 -1.64
CA ALA A 167 11.95 -9.46 -2.95
C ALA A 167 10.53 -8.91 -3.08
N TYR A 168 9.49 -9.71 -2.81
CA TYR A 168 8.10 -9.24 -2.82
C TYR A 168 7.58 -9.00 -1.40
N SER A 169 6.74 -7.97 -1.23
CA SER A 169 6.12 -7.67 0.07
C SER A 169 5.15 -8.77 0.54
N GLN A 170 4.69 -9.64 -0.37
CA GLN A 170 3.79 -10.76 -0.06
C GLN A 170 4.55 -12.05 0.28
N ASP A 171 5.86 -12.11 0.02
CA ASP A 171 6.64 -13.28 0.34
C ASP A 171 6.73 -13.40 1.86
N TRP A 172 6.03 -14.42 2.38
CA TRP A 172 6.18 -14.79 3.77
C TRP A 172 7.58 -15.40 3.92
N ILE A 173 8.38 -14.81 4.81
CA ILE A 173 9.81 -15.14 4.95
C ILE A 173 10.01 -16.53 5.60
N TRP A 174 8.94 -17.21 6.03
CA TRP A 174 9.01 -18.48 6.75
C TRP A 174 8.05 -19.52 6.16
N ASP A 175 8.58 -20.72 5.97
CA ASP A 175 7.86 -21.89 5.49
C ASP A 175 7.37 -22.78 6.63
N THR A 176 7.91 -22.61 7.85
CA THR A 176 7.55 -23.43 9.01
C THR A 176 7.04 -22.62 10.22
N PRO A 177 6.18 -23.21 11.07
CA PRO A 177 5.78 -22.62 12.34
C PRO A 177 6.94 -22.27 13.27
N GLU A 178 8.04 -23.04 13.24
CA GLU A 178 9.24 -22.81 14.05
C GLU A 178 9.99 -21.57 13.57
N GLN A 179 10.14 -21.38 12.26
CA GLN A 179 10.69 -20.15 11.70
C GLN A 179 9.77 -18.95 12.02
N ALA A 180 8.46 -19.12 11.88
CA ALA A 180 7.48 -18.08 12.24
C ALA A 180 7.56 -17.69 13.73
N ALA A 181 7.77 -18.67 14.62
CA ALA A 181 7.96 -18.43 16.05
C ALA A 181 9.31 -17.74 16.34
N ARG A 182 10.39 -18.15 15.65
CA ARG A 182 11.73 -17.55 15.78
C ARG A 182 11.75 -16.09 15.34
N PHE A 183 11.03 -15.74 14.28
CA PHE A 183 11.15 -14.45 13.62
C PHE A 183 9.95 -13.50 13.81
N GLY A 184 8.79 -14.01 14.20
CA GLY A 184 7.57 -13.23 14.46
C GLY A 184 6.73 -12.97 13.21
N SER A 185 5.98 -11.87 13.18
CA SER A 185 5.27 -11.41 11.97
C SER A 185 6.23 -10.65 11.04
N TYR A 186 5.93 -10.54 9.73
CA TYR A 186 6.75 -9.78 8.77
C TYR A 186 7.21 -8.39 9.25
N LYS A 187 6.34 -7.67 9.98
CA LYS A 187 6.66 -6.34 10.51
C LYS A 187 7.58 -6.38 11.74
N ASN A 188 7.59 -7.50 12.46
CA ASN A 188 8.58 -7.81 13.49
C ASN A 188 9.86 -8.45 12.90
N ALA A 189 9.81 -8.89 11.63
CA ALA A 189 10.88 -9.53 10.86
C ALA A 189 11.86 -8.56 10.23
N LEU A 190 11.44 -7.31 10.00
CA LEU A 190 12.30 -6.20 9.60
C LEU A 190 13.22 -5.85 10.77
N ARG A 191 14.06 -6.81 11.14
CA ARG A 191 15.02 -6.74 12.23
C ARG A 191 16.15 -5.86 11.77
N ARG A 192 16.44 -4.86 12.59
CA ARG A 192 17.67 -4.10 12.50
C ARG A 192 18.81 -4.99 12.99
N PHE A 193 19.78 -5.24 12.14
CA PHE A 193 20.99 -5.99 12.46
C PHE A 193 22.12 -5.00 12.70
N GLU A 194 22.75 -5.10 13.86
CA GLU A 194 23.88 -4.24 14.22
C GLU A 194 25.22 -4.83 13.78
N THR A 195 25.29 -6.16 13.68
CA THR A 195 26.53 -6.87 13.40
C THR A 195 26.37 -7.93 12.33
N ARG A 196 27.51 -8.25 11.69
CA ARG A 196 27.63 -9.35 10.72
C ARG A 196 27.12 -10.67 11.28
N ALA A 197 27.50 -11.03 12.50
CA ALA A 197 27.14 -12.29 13.11
C ALA A 197 25.61 -12.46 13.24
N GLN A 198 24.91 -11.39 13.65
CA GLN A 198 23.45 -11.39 13.74
C GLN A 198 22.78 -11.54 12.37
N LEU A 199 23.32 -10.83 11.37
CA LEU A 199 22.81 -10.91 10.00
C LEU A 199 23.02 -12.30 9.40
N LEU A 200 24.21 -12.89 9.58
CA LEU A 200 24.54 -14.22 9.06
C LEU A 200 23.68 -15.31 9.70
N ASP A 201 23.48 -15.29 11.02
CA ASP A 201 22.57 -16.21 11.71
C ASP A 201 21.14 -16.11 11.17
N PHE A 202 20.66 -14.89 10.92
CA PHE A 202 19.34 -14.67 10.36
C PHE A 202 19.23 -15.20 8.93
N CYS A 203 20.15 -14.80 8.04
CA CYS A 203 20.16 -15.22 6.65
C CYS A 203 20.32 -16.74 6.50
N GLY A 204 21.13 -17.39 7.35
CA GLY A 204 21.32 -18.84 7.31
C GLY A 204 20.10 -19.65 7.77
N ALA A 205 19.13 -19.01 8.40
CA ALA A 205 17.88 -19.63 8.80
C ALA A 205 16.70 -19.29 7.85
N LEU A 206 16.94 -18.48 6.83
CA LEU A 206 15.95 -18.19 5.78
C LEU A 206 15.81 -19.37 4.82
N PRO A 207 14.60 -19.67 4.35
CA PRO A 207 14.45 -20.60 3.23
C PRO A 207 15.06 -20.01 1.97
N GLU A 208 15.64 -20.87 1.12
CA GLU A 208 16.08 -20.45 -0.20
C GLU A 208 14.88 -20.05 -1.06
N ARG A 209 14.98 -18.88 -1.68
CA ARG A 209 13.97 -18.34 -2.58
C ARG A 209 14.63 -17.90 -3.86
N GLU A 210 14.07 -18.28 -5.00
CA GLU A 210 14.59 -17.90 -6.32
C GLU A 210 14.71 -16.38 -6.48
N ALA A 211 13.74 -15.63 -5.95
CA ALA A 211 13.74 -14.17 -6.00
C ALA A 211 14.78 -13.51 -5.05
N GLY A 212 15.30 -14.25 -4.07
CA GLY A 212 16.26 -13.77 -3.07
C GLY A 212 15.69 -12.72 -2.11
N VAL A 213 16.61 -12.08 -1.39
CA VAL A 213 16.34 -10.99 -0.44
C VAL A 213 17.22 -9.78 -0.74
N VAL A 214 16.81 -8.62 -0.24
CA VAL A 214 17.66 -7.42 -0.21
C VAL A 214 18.14 -7.17 1.22
N ILE A 215 19.44 -6.92 1.35
CA ILE A 215 20.07 -6.39 2.56
C ILE A 215 20.28 -4.90 2.30
N GLN A 216 19.60 -4.08 3.08
CA GLN A 216 19.57 -2.64 2.88
C GLN A 216 20.06 -1.92 4.13
N GLU A 217 20.90 -0.92 3.95
CA GLU A 217 21.33 0.00 4.99
C GLU A 217 20.12 0.58 5.73
N TYR A 218 20.18 0.56 7.05
CA TYR A 218 19.15 1.13 7.90
C TYR A 218 19.43 2.61 8.11
N ILE A 219 18.54 3.47 7.60
CA ILE A 219 18.61 4.90 7.87
C ILE A 219 17.96 5.18 9.21
N ASP A 220 18.74 5.72 10.14
CA ASP A 220 18.28 6.14 11.46
C ASP A 220 17.29 7.30 11.42
N GLY A 221 16.58 7.50 12.53
CA GLY A 221 15.63 8.59 12.71
C GLY A 221 14.21 8.12 12.96
N ARG A 222 13.45 9.00 13.62
CA ARG A 222 12.05 8.78 14.02
C ARG A 222 11.12 8.78 12.82
N ASP A 223 9.84 8.50 13.05
CA ASP A 223 8.82 8.53 11.99
C ASP A 223 8.69 9.91 11.34
N GLU A 224 8.97 10.98 12.09
CA GLU A 224 9.01 12.36 11.58
C GLU A 224 10.16 12.63 10.59
N SER A 225 11.09 11.69 10.44
CA SER A 225 12.13 11.73 9.40
C SER A 225 11.63 11.16 8.06
N ILE A 226 10.37 10.72 7.99
CA ILE A 226 9.75 10.18 6.77
C ILE A 226 8.81 11.22 6.17
N ASP A 227 9.24 11.73 5.01
CA ASP A 227 8.43 12.56 4.14
C ASP A 227 7.93 11.73 2.96
N SER A 228 6.70 11.99 2.52
CA SER A 228 6.06 11.25 1.45
C SER A 228 5.60 12.20 0.36
N PHE A 229 5.99 11.92 -0.89
CA PHE A 229 5.44 12.60 -2.07
C PHE A 229 4.23 11.82 -2.58
N HIS A 230 3.15 12.53 -2.86
CA HIS A 230 1.91 11.97 -3.42
C HIS A 230 1.58 12.71 -4.70
N GLY A 231 1.28 12.01 -5.79
CA GLY A 231 0.92 12.67 -7.03
C GLY A 231 0.18 11.79 -8.01
N TYR A 232 -0.40 12.42 -9.02
CA TYR A 232 -1.05 11.76 -10.15
C TYR A 232 -0.38 12.19 -11.45
N PHE A 233 -0.02 11.22 -12.29
CA PHE A 233 0.69 11.42 -13.56
C PHE A 233 -0.17 10.90 -14.70
N ASP A 234 -0.32 11.69 -15.76
CA ASP A 234 -1.06 11.27 -16.95
C ASP A 234 -0.28 10.25 -17.80
N ILE A 235 -0.85 9.85 -18.94
CA ILE A 235 -0.24 8.92 -19.89
C ILE A 235 1.07 9.44 -20.52
N HIS A 236 1.34 10.74 -20.42
CA HIS A 236 2.58 11.38 -20.90
C HIS A 236 3.55 11.70 -19.75
N SER A 237 3.32 11.10 -18.57
CA SER A 237 4.09 11.36 -17.36
C SER A 237 4.10 12.84 -16.94
N ARG A 238 3.08 13.62 -17.28
CA ARG A 238 2.90 14.97 -16.74
C ARG A 238 2.23 14.88 -15.39
N CYS A 239 2.81 15.54 -14.38
CA CYS A 239 2.21 15.62 -13.05
C CYS A 239 0.99 16.55 -13.11
N LEU A 240 -0.19 16.01 -12.85
CA LEU A 240 -1.44 16.77 -12.87
C LEU A 240 -1.80 17.34 -11.50
N GLY A 241 -1.25 16.79 -10.43
CA GLY A 241 -1.42 17.28 -9.07
C GLY A 241 -0.51 16.53 -8.11
N TYR A 242 -0.06 17.21 -7.05
CA TYR A 242 0.74 16.60 -6.00
C TYR A 242 0.57 17.30 -4.66
N PHE A 243 0.93 16.59 -3.59
CA PHE A 243 1.20 17.17 -2.28
C PHE A 243 2.31 16.40 -1.57
N LEU A 244 2.93 17.03 -0.59
CA LEU A 244 3.88 16.37 0.31
C LEU A 244 3.25 16.18 1.69
N GLY A 245 3.60 15.08 2.33
CA GLY A 245 3.18 14.75 3.68
C GLY A 245 4.35 14.31 4.55
N ARG A 246 4.16 14.37 5.87
CA ARG A 246 5.09 13.84 6.87
C ARG A 246 4.35 12.90 7.81
N LYS A 247 4.98 11.77 8.12
CA LYS A 247 4.47 10.86 9.16
C LYS A 247 4.76 11.48 10.53
N ILE A 248 3.74 11.58 11.38
CA ILE A 248 3.91 11.96 12.79
C ILE A 248 4.05 10.69 13.62
N ARG A 249 3.18 9.71 13.37
CA ARG A 249 3.18 8.40 14.04
C ARG A 249 2.73 7.29 13.09
N THR A 250 3.29 6.10 13.28
CA THR A 250 2.96 4.87 12.54
C THR A 250 2.54 3.74 13.47
N TYR A 251 1.87 2.73 12.93
CA TYR A 251 1.60 1.49 13.65
C TYR A 251 2.02 0.23 12.87
N PRO A 252 2.95 -0.59 13.39
CA PRO A 252 3.80 -0.36 14.58
C PRO A 252 4.72 0.88 14.43
N PRO A 253 5.31 1.41 15.52
CA PRO A 253 6.34 2.45 15.40
C PRO A 253 7.48 2.04 14.46
N HIS A 254 8.03 3.00 13.70
CA HIS A 254 9.20 2.85 12.80
C HIS A 254 9.06 1.93 11.58
N THR A 255 8.08 1.02 11.60
CA THR A 255 7.94 -0.09 10.62
C THR A 255 6.52 -0.21 10.08
N GLY A 256 5.63 0.69 10.51
CA GLY A 256 4.20 0.59 10.32
C GLY A 256 3.60 1.43 9.21
N GLY A 257 2.29 1.24 9.03
CA GLY A 257 1.48 2.16 8.23
C GLY A 257 1.21 3.45 9.00
N SER A 258 0.90 4.54 8.29
CA SER A 258 0.66 5.83 8.93
C SER A 258 -0.58 5.81 9.82
N ALA A 259 -0.43 6.32 11.05
CA ALA A 259 -1.51 6.46 12.03
C ALA A 259 -1.91 7.93 12.24
N TYR A 260 -0.92 8.84 12.23
CA TYR A 260 -1.13 10.28 12.28
C TYR A 260 -0.16 10.97 11.33
N VAL A 261 -0.69 11.83 10.46
CA VAL A 261 0.06 12.45 9.37
C VAL A 261 -0.32 13.91 9.19
N ARG A 262 0.55 14.67 8.52
CA ARG A 262 0.27 16.04 8.12
C ARG A 262 0.82 16.38 6.74
N THR A 263 0.26 17.39 6.07
CA THR A 263 0.91 18.01 4.90
C THR A 263 2.10 18.87 5.33
N ILE A 264 3.07 19.00 4.42
CA ILE A 264 4.25 19.88 4.57
C ILE A 264 4.59 20.51 3.21
N HIS A 265 5.31 21.63 3.21
CA HIS A 265 5.95 22.13 1.99
C HIS A 265 7.45 21.85 1.97
N ASN A 266 7.92 21.29 0.85
CA ASN A 266 9.35 21.16 0.51
C ASN A 266 9.49 21.19 -1.02
N THR A 267 9.64 22.38 -1.58
CA THR A 267 9.65 22.60 -3.04
C THR A 267 10.77 21.83 -3.73
N SER A 268 11.94 21.72 -3.11
CA SER A 268 13.08 20.98 -3.66
C SER A 268 12.77 19.49 -3.76
N LEU A 269 12.21 18.89 -2.71
CA LEU A 269 11.82 17.48 -2.74
C LEU A 269 10.70 17.23 -3.75
N ALA A 270 9.67 18.09 -3.81
CA ALA A 270 8.59 17.97 -4.79
C ALA A 270 9.12 18.01 -6.24
N ARG A 271 10.01 18.97 -6.56
CA ARG A 271 10.62 19.08 -7.89
C ARG A 271 11.41 17.82 -8.25
N LEU A 272 12.22 17.31 -7.32
CA LEU A 272 12.97 16.07 -7.52
C LEU A 272 12.06 14.87 -7.72
N SER A 273 11.00 14.71 -6.93
CA SER A 273 10.03 13.63 -7.08
C SER A 273 9.36 13.65 -8.45
N VAL A 274 8.92 14.82 -8.93
CA VAL A 274 8.34 14.97 -10.27
C VAL A 274 9.36 14.63 -11.35
N GLU A 275 10.60 15.08 -11.20
CA GLU A 275 11.67 14.78 -12.17
C GLU A 275 11.97 13.28 -12.23
N TYR A 276 12.12 12.61 -11.09
CA TYR A 276 12.35 11.16 -11.02
C TYR A 276 11.22 10.38 -11.71
N LEU A 277 9.97 10.72 -11.41
CA LEU A 277 8.80 10.05 -11.97
C LEU A 277 8.67 10.29 -13.48
N ARG A 278 9.00 11.49 -13.96
CA ARG A 278 9.09 11.78 -15.40
C ARG A 278 10.19 10.98 -16.09
N ARG A 279 11.38 10.93 -15.49
CA ARG A 279 12.55 10.24 -16.03
C ARG A 279 12.30 8.74 -16.21
N ILE A 280 11.58 8.12 -15.28
CA ILE A 280 11.24 6.70 -15.36
C ILE A 280 9.96 6.42 -16.16
N GLY A 281 9.32 7.43 -16.74
CA GLY A 281 8.08 7.26 -17.51
C GLY A 281 6.89 6.79 -16.67
N PHE A 282 6.81 7.24 -15.42
CA PHE A 282 5.74 6.85 -14.49
C PHE A 282 4.37 7.37 -14.97
N GLN A 283 3.32 6.57 -14.76
CA GLN A 283 1.92 6.92 -15.09
C GLN A 283 1.00 6.47 -13.95
N GLY A 284 -0.09 7.21 -13.74
CA GLY A 284 -1.09 6.93 -12.72
C GLY A 284 -0.79 7.55 -11.35
N ILE A 285 -1.42 6.98 -10.32
CA ILE A 285 -1.32 7.43 -8.93
C ILE A 285 -0.02 6.92 -8.29
N VAL A 286 0.64 7.75 -7.49
CA VAL A 286 1.89 7.37 -6.82
C VAL A 286 2.02 7.94 -5.42
N LYS A 287 2.68 7.16 -4.58
CA LYS A 287 3.27 7.59 -3.32
C LYS A 287 4.74 7.18 -3.27
N ILE A 288 5.63 8.13 -3.02
CA ILE A 288 7.05 7.85 -2.73
C ILE A 288 7.28 8.10 -1.24
N ASP A 289 7.77 7.11 -0.50
CA ASP A 289 8.27 7.34 0.85
C ASP A 289 9.76 7.65 0.82
N TYR A 290 10.14 8.80 1.36
CA TYR A 290 11.52 9.20 1.57
C TYR A 290 11.86 9.13 3.05
N LYS A 291 13.10 8.77 3.38
CA LYS A 291 13.65 8.98 4.72
C LYS A 291 14.83 9.93 4.64
N TRP A 292 14.82 10.95 5.51
CA TRP A 292 15.93 11.88 5.67
C TRP A 292 17.08 11.18 6.41
N ASP A 293 18.25 11.11 5.76
CA ASP A 293 19.48 10.66 6.40
C ASP A 293 20.27 11.87 6.90
N VAL A 294 20.40 11.98 8.23
CA VAL A 294 21.10 13.07 8.88
C VAL A 294 22.60 13.08 8.61
N ARG A 295 23.20 11.92 8.30
CA ARG A 295 24.65 11.78 8.06
C ARG A 295 25.02 12.35 6.69
N THR A 296 24.24 12.00 5.68
CA THR A 296 24.43 12.44 4.30
C THR A 296 23.69 13.74 3.97
N LYS A 297 22.77 14.17 4.85
CA LYS A 297 21.88 15.33 4.66
C LYS A 297 21.09 15.23 3.35
N ALA A 298 20.56 14.04 3.07
CA ALA A 298 19.83 13.75 1.86
C ALA A 298 18.61 12.85 2.12
N PHE A 299 17.61 12.96 1.23
CA PHE A 299 16.45 12.08 1.22
C PHE A 299 16.76 10.82 0.41
N ASN A 300 16.41 9.67 0.97
CA ASN A 300 16.51 8.36 0.32
C ASN A 300 15.11 7.76 0.14
N ILE A 301 14.81 7.29 -1.07
CA ILE A 301 13.60 6.57 -1.42
C ILE A 301 13.60 5.21 -0.72
N LEU A 302 12.62 4.99 0.14
CA LEU A 302 12.36 3.70 0.76
C LEU A 302 11.52 2.81 -0.16
N GLU A 303 10.53 3.39 -0.85
CA GLU A 303 9.58 2.68 -1.71
C GLU A 303 8.83 3.64 -2.62
N ILE A 304 8.51 3.20 -3.84
CA ILE A 304 7.57 3.86 -4.76
C ILE A 304 6.33 2.96 -4.87
N ASN A 305 5.18 3.46 -4.45
CA ASN A 305 3.91 2.74 -4.38
C ASN A 305 2.96 3.26 -5.49
N PRO A 306 2.72 2.49 -6.57
CA PRO A 306 1.89 2.92 -7.69
C PRO A 306 0.40 2.62 -7.45
N ARG A 307 -0.16 3.14 -6.34
CA ARG A 307 -1.56 2.91 -5.96
C ARG A 307 -2.11 4.00 -5.04
N PHE A 308 -3.44 4.10 -5.01
CA PHE A 308 -4.14 4.90 -4.01
C PHE A 308 -3.83 4.37 -2.60
N ASN A 309 -3.98 5.21 -1.58
CA ASN A 309 -3.63 4.86 -0.22
C ASN A 309 -4.43 5.72 0.79
N LEU A 310 -4.10 5.69 2.08
CA LEU A 310 -4.84 6.47 3.08
C LEU A 310 -4.66 7.99 2.91
N TRP A 311 -3.57 8.42 2.25
CA TRP A 311 -3.21 9.84 2.17
C TRP A 311 -4.05 10.59 1.14
N GLU A 312 -4.79 9.88 0.27
CA GLU A 312 -5.69 10.52 -0.71
C GLU A 312 -6.72 11.40 -0.01
N LEU A 313 -7.24 10.93 1.13
CA LEU A 313 -8.16 11.71 1.95
C LEU A 313 -7.49 12.93 2.59
N LEU A 314 -6.20 12.83 2.97
CA LEU A 314 -5.45 13.98 3.46
C LEU A 314 -5.28 15.02 2.35
N GLY A 315 -4.89 14.60 1.14
CA GLY A 315 -4.78 15.45 -0.03
C GLY A 315 -6.08 16.19 -0.32
N ALA A 316 -7.21 15.47 -0.31
CA ALA A 316 -8.53 16.07 -0.50
C ALA A 316 -8.84 17.17 0.52
N TYR A 317 -8.55 16.96 1.82
CA TYR A 317 -8.66 18.02 2.83
C TYR A 317 -7.69 19.17 2.63
N ALA A 318 -6.52 18.88 2.07
CA ALA A 318 -5.51 19.85 1.73
C ALA A 318 -5.77 20.54 0.37
N ARG A 319 -6.95 20.34 -0.26
CA ARG A 319 -7.36 20.92 -1.55
C ARG A 319 -6.69 20.34 -2.79
N VAL A 320 -6.01 19.20 -2.67
CA VAL A 320 -5.47 18.43 -3.81
C VAL A 320 -6.06 17.02 -3.80
N ASN A 321 -7.17 16.87 -4.50
CA ASN A 321 -7.91 15.61 -4.56
C ASN A 321 -7.44 14.74 -5.74
N LEU A 322 -6.41 13.92 -5.50
CA LEU A 322 -5.81 13.08 -6.55
C LEU A 322 -6.77 11.98 -7.06
N ALA A 323 -7.74 11.54 -6.26
CA ALA A 323 -8.76 10.59 -6.72
C ALA A 323 -9.70 11.23 -7.75
N SER A 324 -10.13 12.48 -7.50
CA SER A 324 -10.91 13.28 -8.45
C SER A 324 -10.08 13.61 -9.70
N ALA A 325 -8.80 13.95 -9.53
CA ALA A 325 -7.88 14.17 -10.65
C ALA A 325 -7.81 12.95 -11.58
N ALA A 326 -7.61 11.77 -10.99
CA ALA A 326 -7.56 10.52 -11.72
C ALA A 326 -8.90 10.17 -12.38
N TYR A 327 -10.02 10.54 -11.77
CA TYR A 327 -11.35 10.35 -12.36
C TYR A 327 -11.52 11.18 -13.63
N HIS A 328 -11.22 12.48 -13.56
CA HIS A 328 -11.39 13.41 -14.70
C HIS A 328 -10.40 13.12 -15.83
N ASP A 329 -9.11 12.91 -15.53
CA ASP A 329 -8.09 12.60 -16.55
C ASP A 329 -8.46 11.38 -17.39
N GLN A 330 -8.87 10.29 -16.74
CA GLN A 330 -9.20 9.04 -17.43
C GLN A 330 -10.48 9.11 -18.26
N ARG A 331 -11.31 10.11 -17.99
CA ARG A 331 -12.49 10.45 -18.78
C ARG A 331 -12.16 11.43 -19.92
N GLY A 332 -10.91 11.89 -20.02
CA GLY A 332 -10.49 12.90 -21.00
C GLY A 332 -10.98 14.30 -20.65
N GLU A 333 -11.35 14.54 -19.39
CA GLU A 333 -11.85 15.81 -18.89
C GLU A 333 -10.70 16.67 -18.35
N SER A 334 -10.91 17.98 -18.26
CA SER A 334 -9.93 18.88 -17.65
C SER A 334 -9.76 18.55 -16.17
N VAL A 335 -8.49 18.43 -15.74
CA VAL A 335 -8.15 18.21 -14.34
C VAL A 335 -7.89 19.54 -13.66
N ASP A 336 -8.73 19.89 -12.69
CA ASP A 336 -8.48 20.99 -11.77
C ASP A 336 -7.88 20.45 -10.48
N CYS A 337 -6.56 20.43 -10.42
CA CYS A 337 -5.82 20.26 -9.17
C CYS A 337 -5.28 21.61 -8.77
N GLY A 338 -5.65 22.08 -7.57
CA GLY A 338 -5.22 23.37 -7.06
C GLY A 338 -3.71 23.59 -7.20
N GLN A 339 -3.31 24.81 -7.56
CA GLN A 339 -1.90 25.17 -7.75
C GLN A 339 -1.06 25.06 -6.47
N SER A 340 -1.72 25.01 -5.31
CA SER A 340 -1.11 24.80 -3.99
C SER A 340 -2.07 23.98 -3.12
N TYR A 341 -1.50 23.25 -2.17
CA TYR A 341 -2.24 22.58 -1.10
C TYR A 341 -2.10 23.34 0.23
N THR A 342 -3.02 23.07 1.16
CA THR A 342 -2.99 23.63 2.52
C THR A 342 -1.83 23.02 3.31
N ASP A 343 -0.99 23.86 3.92
CA ASP A 343 0.07 23.41 4.84
C ASP A 343 -0.51 22.94 6.18
N ASP A 344 0.19 22.01 6.83
CA ASP A 344 -0.16 21.42 8.14
C ASP A 344 -1.61 20.91 8.27
N ALA A 345 -2.28 20.56 7.16
CA ALA A 345 -3.52 19.79 7.23
C ALA A 345 -3.18 18.42 7.84
N ARG A 346 -3.98 17.95 8.80
CA ARG A 346 -3.66 16.73 9.56
C ARG A 346 -4.75 15.69 9.46
N LEU A 347 -4.35 14.42 9.34
CA LEU A 347 -5.25 13.28 9.30
C LEU A 347 -4.87 12.24 10.35
N LEU A 348 -5.83 11.87 11.20
CA LEU A 348 -5.65 10.94 12.31
C LEU A 348 -6.51 9.69 12.15
N HIS A 349 -5.87 8.53 12.24
CA HIS A 349 -6.51 7.24 12.40
C HIS A 349 -6.48 6.80 13.86
N VAL A 350 -7.44 7.31 14.66
CA VAL A 350 -7.52 7.18 16.12
C VAL A 350 -7.22 5.77 16.63
N LYS A 351 -7.85 4.75 16.03
CA LYS A 351 -7.68 3.34 16.44
C LYS A 351 -6.23 2.87 16.32
N GLN A 352 -5.54 3.21 15.23
CA GLN A 352 -4.14 2.83 15.04
C GLN A 352 -3.20 3.70 15.87
N ASP A 353 -3.50 4.99 16.02
CA ASP A 353 -2.67 5.92 16.79
C ASP A 353 -2.64 5.58 18.27
N LEU A 354 -3.81 5.29 18.86
CA LEU A 354 -3.89 4.80 20.25
C LEU A 354 -3.12 3.49 20.41
N ARG A 355 -3.25 2.55 19.47
CA ARG A 355 -2.52 1.28 19.53
C ARG A 355 -1.01 1.52 19.45
N ALA A 356 -0.56 2.43 18.58
CA ALA A 356 0.85 2.80 18.47
C ALA A 356 1.41 3.40 19.74
N TYR A 357 0.68 4.32 20.37
CA TYR A 357 1.09 4.92 21.63
C TYR A 357 1.19 3.88 22.75
N TRP A 358 0.12 3.12 22.99
CA TRP A 358 0.04 2.21 24.13
C TRP A 358 0.91 0.95 24.02
N THR A 359 1.13 0.45 22.81
CA THR A 359 1.92 -0.78 22.60
C THR A 359 3.35 -0.52 22.15
N GLY A 360 3.70 0.73 21.84
CA GLY A 360 4.99 1.08 21.25
C GLY A 360 5.56 2.35 21.85
N TYR A 361 5.11 3.53 21.42
CA TYR A 361 5.82 4.78 21.71
C TYR A 361 5.99 5.09 23.20
N ARG A 362 5.01 4.73 24.05
CA ARG A 362 5.15 4.94 25.51
C ARG A 362 6.32 4.16 26.12
N HIS A 363 6.76 3.07 25.48
CA HIS A 363 7.89 2.25 25.91
C HIS A 363 9.21 2.76 25.34
N THR A 364 9.20 3.42 24.18
CA THR A 364 10.39 4.00 23.55
C THR A 364 10.81 5.35 24.14
N GLY A 365 9.90 6.05 24.85
CA GLY A 365 10.14 7.40 25.37
C GLY A 365 10.06 8.51 24.31
N GLU A 366 9.95 8.16 23.02
CA GLU A 366 9.86 9.13 21.92
C GLU A 366 8.65 10.06 22.01
N TRP A 367 7.55 9.55 22.56
CA TRP A 367 6.34 10.31 22.88
C TRP A 367 6.04 10.15 24.36
N THR A 368 6.29 11.20 25.13
CA THR A 368 5.75 11.32 26.49
C THR A 368 4.24 11.50 26.44
N PHE A 369 3.52 11.12 27.50
CA PHE A 369 2.07 11.32 27.58
C PHE A 369 1.65 12.76 27.30
N ASN A 370 2.39 13.73 27.86
CA ASN A 370 2.13 15.16 27.65
C ASN A 370 2.36 15.58 26.20
N SER A 371 3.45 15.13 25.55
CA SER A 371 3.70 15.43 24.14
C SER A 371 2.66 14.80 23.21
N TYR A 372 2.21 13.59 23.54
CA TYR A 372 1.15 12.89 22.81
C TYR A 372 -0.17 13.66 22.90
N LEU A 373 -0.60 14.07 24.10
CA LEU A 373 -1.82 14.87 24.28
C LEU A 373 -1.73 16.23 23.58
N ARG A 374 -0.60 16.94 23.72
CA ARG A 374 -0.37 18.23 23.04
C ARG A 374 -0.44 18.09 21.51
N SER A 375 -0.12 16.93 20.95
CA SER A 375 -0.20 16.69 19.50
C SER A 375 -1.63 16.74 18.95
N PHE A 376 -2.65 16.69 19.81
CA PHE A 376 -4.06 16.85 19.46
C PHE A 376 -4.60 18.29 19.58
N ALA A 377 -3.76 19.27 19.96
CA ALA A 377 -4.18 20.67 20.06
C ALA A 377 -4.40 21.33 18.68
N ALA A 378 -3.81 20.77 17.62
CA ALA A 378 -4.00 21.24 16.25
C ALA A 378 -5.37 20.84 15.70
N LYS A 379 -5.83 21.55 14.66
CA LYS A 379 -7.02 21.14 13.90
C LYS A 379 -6.73 19.82 13.16
N ILE A 380 -7.51 18.80 13.46
CA ILE A 380 -7.30 17.43 12.96
C ILE A 380 -8.54 16.94 12.24
N HIS A 381 -8.35 16.36 11.06
CA HIS A 381 -9.34 15.56 10.38
C HIS A 381 -9.23 14.10 10.85
N PHE A 382 -10.37 13.45 11.02
CA PHE A 382 -10.42 12.05 11.39
C PHE A 382 -10.63 11.19 10.16
N ARG A 383 -9.82 10.14 10.02
CA ARG A 383 -9.87 9.22 8.87
C ARG A 383 -11.25 8.57 8.74
N VAL A 384 -11.78 8.04 9.84
CA VAL A 384 -13.04 7.29 9.85
C VAL A 384 -14.24 8.13 10.27
N PHE A 385 -14.09 9.00 11.27
CA PHE A 385 -15.18 9.82 11.77
C PHE A 385 -15.43 11.03 10.86
N ASP A 386 -16.69 11.19 10.44
CA ASP A 386 -17.21 12.35 9.73
C ASP A 386 -18.60 12.68 10.29
N PRO A 387 -18.85 13.90 10.79
CA PRO A 387 -20.21 14.29 11.19
C PRO A 387 -21.20 14.30 10.02
N THR A 388 -20.73 14.52 8.80
CA THR A 388 -21.57 14.55 7.59
C THR A 388 -21.80 13.15 6.98
N ASP A 389 -21.03 12.16 7.43
CA ASP A 389 -21.12 10.75 7.03
C ASP A 389 -20.83 9.83 8.25
N PRO A 390 -21.75 9.76 9.23
CA PRO A 390 -21.46 9.14 10.53
C PRO A 390 -21.51 7.61 10.52
N LEU A 391 -22.20 6.99 9.56
CA LEU A 391 -22.47 5.55 9.55
C LEU A 391 -21.20 4.67 9.46
N PRO A 392 -20.19 4.97 8.61
CA PRO A 392 -18.92 4.24 8.59
C PRO A 392 -18.25 4.15 9.97
N PHE A 393 -18.27 5.24 10.74
CA PHE A 393 -17.73 5.26 12.10
C PHE A 393 -18.55 4.39 13.06
N MET A 394 -19.87 4.51 13.03
CA MET A 394 -20.76 3.71 13.89
C MET A 394 -20.57 2.20 13.65
N VAL A 395 -20.50 1.78 12.39
CA VAL A 395 -20.27 0.37 12.02
C VAL A 395 -18.87 -0.10 12.45
N SER A 396 -17.85 0.72 12.24
CA SER A 396 -16.49 0.45 12.73
C SER A 396 -16.45 0.26 14.25
N ALA A 397 -17.11 1.15 15.00
CA ALA A 397 -17.17 1.14 16.46
C ALA A 397 -17.95 -0.07 17.00
N LEU A 398 -19.13 -0.35 16.44
CA LEU A 398 -19.94 -1.52 16.81
C LEU A 398 -19.19 -2.83 16.51
N GLY A 399 -18.58 -2.94 15.34
CA GLY A 399 -17.78 -4.10 14.95
C GLY A 399 -16.54 -4.30 15.83
N PHE A 400 -16.01 -3.24 16.45
CA PHE A 400 -14.96 -3.35 17.46
C PHE A 400 -15.49 -3.86 18.80
N LEU A 401 -16.64 -3.35 19.26
CA LEU A 401 -17.29 -3.77 20.51
C LEU A 401 -17.72 -5.24 20.48
N LEU A 402 -18.34 -5.69 19.38
CA LEU A 402 -18.79 -7.07 19.21
C LEU A 402 -17.61 -8.06 19.23
N ARG A 403 -16.51 -7.73 18.53
CA ARG A 403 -15.28 -8.55 18.54
C ARG A 403 -14.60 -8.61 19.91
N ARG A 404 -14.72 -7.54 20.72
CA ARG A 404 -14.24 -7.57 22.12
C ARG A 404 -15.09 -8.47 23.00
N ARG A 405 -16.42 -8.46 22.83
CA ARG A 405 -17.34 -9.33 23.59
C ARG A 405 -17.12 -10.82 23.26
N GLN A 406 -16.89 -11.15 21.99
CA GLN A 406 -16.57 -12.53 21.57
C GLN A 406 -15.19 -13.02 22.04
N ARG A 407 -14.28 -12.09 22.39
CA ARG A 407 -12.94 -12.39 22.93
C ARG A 407 -12.84 -12.28 24.45
N ALA A 408 -13.92 -11.93 25.14
CA ALA A 408 -13.97 -12.06 26.59
C ALA A 408 -13.91 -13.56 26.93
N PRO A 409 -13.11 -13.98 27.92
CA PRO A 409 -12.95 -15.40 28.20
C PRO A 409 -14.31 -15.99 28.57
N ALA A 410 -14.75 -16.98 27.80
CA ALA A 410 -15.76 -17.91 28.27
C ALA A 410 -15.28 -18.41 29.64
N THR A 411 -16.16 -18.29 30.63
CA THR A 411 -15.93 -18.71 32.01
C THR A 411 -15.25 -20.08 32.01
N ARG A 412 -14.10 -20.15 32.67
CA ARG A 412 -13.23 -21.32 32.77
C ARG A 412 -14.00 -22.48 33.43
N GLN A 413 -14.76 -23.26 32.67
CA GLN A 413 -15.15 -24.60 33.10
C GLN A 413 -13.91 -25.48 32.99
N LYS A 414 -13.43 -25.95 34.14
CA LYS A 414 -12.38 -26.96 34.23
C LYS A 414 -12.85 -28.21 33.50
N GLN A 415 -12.38 -28.42 32.28
CA GLN A 415 -12.34 -29.75 31.67
C GLN A 415 -10.88 -30.19 31.67
N GLY A 416 -10.65 -31.40 32.19
CA GLY A 416 -9.33 -32.02 32.34
C GLY A 416 -8.62 -32.21 31.01
N PRO A 417 -7.34 -32.62 31.04
CA PRO A 417 -6.52 -32.71 29.84
C PRO A 417 -7.10 -33.75 28.87
N PRO A 418 -7.28 -33.41 27.58
CA PRO A 418 -7.66 -34.41 26.58
C PRO A 418 -6.47 -35.28 26.20
N GLU A 419 -6.73 -36.58 26.12
CA GLU A 419 -5.81 -37.64 25.72
C GLU A 419 -5.28 -37.45 24.29
N ALA A 420 -4.03 -37.88 24.08
CA ALA A 420 -3.33 -37.79 22.81
C ALA A 420 -3.84 -38.85 21.82
N HIS A 421 -4.49 -38.42 20.74
CA HIS A 421 -4.66 -39.24 19.54
C HIS A 421 -3.81 -38.72 18.38
N LYS A 422 -2.83 -39.56 18.00
CA LYS A 422 -2.04 -39.48 16.77
C LYS A 422 -2.89 -39.93 15.58
N THR A 423 -2.86 -39.19 14.48
CA THR A 423 -3.05 -39.71 13.10
C THR A 423 -2.59 -38.64 12.08
N PRO A 424 -2.24 -39.02 10.82
CA PRO A 424 -1.01 -38.56 10.18
C PRO A 424 -1.24 -37.46 9.15
N ILE A 425 -0.21 -36.65 8.93
CA ILE A 425 -0.17 -35.61 7.90
C ILE A 425 0.15 -36.27 6.55
N GLY A 426 -0.82 -36.26 5.65
CA GLY A 426 -0.64 -36.58 4.23
C GLY A 426 -0.15 -35.36 3.46
N SER A 427 0.94 -35.56 2.73
CA SER A 427 1.61 -34.64 1.82
C SER A 427 0.77 -34.32 0.58
N ALA A 428 0.73 -33.06 0.19
CA ALA A 428 0.48 -32.64 -1.20
C ALA A 428 1.16 -31.28 -1.46
N MET A 429 2.46 -31.34 -1.72
CA MET A 429 3.15 -30.31 -2.50
C MET A 429 2.72 -30.45 -3.95
N THR A 430 2.38 -29.35 -4.62
CA THR A 430 2.49 -29.30 -6.09
C THR A 430 2.88 -27.91 -6.54
N GLU A 431 4.02 -27.90 -7.24
CA GLU A 431 4.73 -26.81 -7.88
C GLU A 431 3.85 -26.03 -8.87
N TYR A 432 4.05 -24.71 -8.99
CA TYR A 432 3.58 -23.96 -10.14
C TYR A 432 4.69 -23.08 -10.71
N ARG A 433 5.19 -23.51 -11.87
CA ARG A 433 6.12 -22.80 -12.76
C ARG A 433 5.44 -21.56 -13.34
N VAL A 434 6.13 -20.42 -13.26
CA VAL A 434 5.80 -19.20 -14.00
C VAL A 434 6.22 -19.41 -15.47
N SER A 435 5.25 -19.50 -16.38
CA SER A 435 5.51 -19.47 -17.82
C SER A 435 5.42 -18.03 -18.32
N ILE A 436 6.58 -17.41 -18.59
CA ILE A 436 6.69 -16.13 -19.29
C ILE A 436 6.57 -16.43 -20.79
N VAL A 437 5.48 -15.99 -21.42
CA VAL A 437 5.32 -16.05 -22.87
C VAL A 437 6.06 -14.84 -23.49
N LEU A 438 7.23 -15.10 -24.07
CA LEU A 438 7.94 -14.14 -24.92
C LEU A 438 7.25 -14.06 -26.29
N ILE A 439 6.56 -12.97 -26.57
CA ILE A 439 6.10 -12.64 -27.92
C ILE A 439 7.27 -11.98 -28.66
N SER A 440 8.00 -12.79 -29.43
CA SER A 440 9.01 -12.34 -30.38
C SER A 440 8.34 -11.72 -31.62
N LYS A 441 8.60 -10.43 -31.85
CA LYS A 441 8.31 -9.70 -33.09
C LYS A 441 9.08 -10.31 -34.26
N GLY A 442 8.38 -10.86 -35.25
CA GLY A 442 8.95 -11.20 -36.56
C GLY A 442 8.72 -10.07 -37.57
N LYS A 443 9.78 -9.35 -37.95
CA LYS A 443 9.86 -8.62 -39.23
C LYS A 443 11.32 -8.54 -39.69
N ARG A 444 11.63 -9.26 -40.78
CA ARG A 444 12.53 -8.98 -41.91
C ARG A 444 13.09 -10.32 -42.43
N ASP A 445 12.67 -10.78 -43.60
CA ASP A 445 13.09 -10.35 -44.95
C ASP A 445 14.20 -11.26 -45.48
N ARG A 446 13.93 -11.98 -46.59
CA ARG A 446 14.88 -12.36 -47.65
C ARG A 446 14.20 -13.20 -48.75
N SER A 447 14.07 -12.56 -49.91
CA SER A 447 14.43 -13.08 -51.24
C SER A 447 13.98 -14.49 -51.65
N ARG A 448 13.00 -14.56 -52.54
CA ARG A 448 13.17 -15.02 -53.93
C ARG A 448 12.08 -14.45 -54.81
#